data_AF-A0A7G5IHI9-F1
#
_entry.id   AF-A0A7G5IHI9-F1
#
_cell.length_a   1.000
_cell.length_b   1.000
_cell.length_c   1.000
_cell.angle_alpha   90.00
_cell.angle_beta   90.00
_cell.angle_gamma   90.00
#
_symmetry.space_group_name_H-M   'P 1'
#
loop_
_entity.id
_entity.type
_entity.pdbx_description
1 polymer ?
#
loop_
_entity_poly.entity_id
_entity_poly.type
_entity_poly.pdbx_seq_one_letter_code
_entity_poly.pdbx_strand_id
1 'polypeptide(L)'
;MFFRREGIGDVRLAEVHERRLTAMTVRRAGDGVQPGEVWAARVDAPGRASIGDEVLAVAPWPAGLTQGARLVIEVTRAAIPERGRLKPARARPAPDMPGEGLLRAAPAILARDQWPDWLAEQWDDAWTAAELGRLAFPGGVLLLTPTPAHLAVDVDGDAPPLVLAMAAVRALAAALRLYGVGGSVVLDLPSLPDKAARTAVGEAFDAAMAPPHERTAINGYGLMQVILPRQGPSIIERAWYQRAESRALALLEAAARDSGHGPMRLVLEPDSARWLEGQPALPAALSATTGRPVAVTARAGVGGGHVEAV
;
A
#
# COMPACT_ATOMS: atom_id res chain seq x y z
N MET A 1 -5.31 -16.22 -4.70
CA MET A 1 -6.70 -15.92 -4.28
C MET A 1 -6.74 -14.47 -3.83
N PHE A 2 -7.86 -13.79 -3.98
CA PHE A 2 -8.03 -12.42 -3.52
C PHE A 2 -9.12 -12.36 -2.45
N PHE A 3 -8.92 -11.49 -1.46
CA PHE A 3 -9.89 -11.19 -0.41
C PHE A 3 -10.07 -9.68 -0.35
N ARG A 4 -11.30 -9.25 -0.09
CA ARG A 4 -11.69 -7.85 0.04
C ARG A 4 -12.32 -7.67 1.40
N ARG A 5 -12.02 -6.55 2.06
CA ARG A 5 -12.73 -6.12 3.25
C ARG A 5 -13.13 -4.68 3.04
N GLU A 6 -14.41 -4.42 3.14
CA GLU A 6 -14.97 -3.07 3.10
C GLU A 6 -15.07 -2.56 4.54
N GLY A 7 -14.20 -1.59 4.86
CA GLY A 7 -14.17 -0.92 6.14
C GLY A 7 -14.91 0.41 6.07
N ILE A 8 -14.99 1.09 7.22
CA ILE A 8 -15.53 2.44 7.29
C ILE A 8 -14.42 3.41 6.89
N GLY A 9 -14.47 3.91 5.66
CA GLY A 9 -13.51 4.88 5.12
C GLY A 9 -12.35 4.28 4.32
N ASP A 10 -12.19 2.96 4.33
CA ASP A 10 -11.22 2.25 3.48
C ASP A 10 -11.76 0.93 2.91
N VAL A 11 -11.11 0.49 1.82
CA VAL A 11 -11.27 -0.85 1.25
C VAL A 11 -9.90 -1.51 1.25
N ARG A 12 -9.83 -2.70 1.82
CA ARG A 12 -8.61 -3.50 1.93
C ARG A 12 -8.69 -4.69 1.00
N LEU A 13 -7.61 -4.91 0.26
CA LEU A 13 -7.47 -6.01 -0.68
C LEU A 13 -6.22 -6.79 -0.30
N ALA A 14 -6.39 -8.09 -0.12
CA ALA A 14 -5.33 -9.03 0.19
C ALA A 14 -5.18 -10.05 -0.94
N GLU A 15 -3.97 -10.17 -1.49
CA GLU A 15 -3.60 -11.28 -2.36
C GLU A 15 -2.99 -12.40 -1.51
N VAL A 16 -3.44 -13.62 -1.73
CA VAL A 16 -3.00 -14.81 -1.00
C VAL A 16 -2.51 -15.88 -1.98
N HIS A 17 -1.34 -16.43 -1.71
CA HIS A 17 -0.81 -17.63 -2.35
C HIS A 17 -0.55 -18.70 -1.27
N GLU A 18 -1.10 -19.91 -1.43
CA GLU A 18 -0.87 -21.02 -0.48
C GLU A 18 -1.07 -20.65 1.00
N ARG A 19 -2.19 -19.95 1.31
CA ARG A 19 -2.52 -19.43 2.66
C ARG A 19 -1.51 -18.43 3.25
N ARG A 20 -0.65 -17.84 2.42
CA ARG A 20 0.26 -16.75 2.78
C ARG A 20 -0.20 -15.44 2.13
N LEU A 21 -0.29 -14.38 2.92
CA LEU A 21 -0.48 -13.02 2.43
C LEU A 21 0.75 -12.61 1.59
N THR A 22 0.51 -12.23 0.34
CA THR A 22 1.58 -11.90 -0.63
C THR A 22 1.51 -10.49 -1.18
N ALA A 23 0.37 -9.80 -1.05
CA ALA A 23 0.24 -8.38 -1.38
C ALA A 23 -0.90 -7.76 -0.57
N MET A 24 -0.67 -6.52 -0.12
CA MET A 24 -1.63 -5.69 0.59
C MET A 24 -1.93 -4.46 -0.25
N THR A 25 -3.20 -4.10 -0.36
CA THR A 25 -3.62 -2.85 -0.97
C THR A 25 -4.71 -2.22 -0.13
N VAL A 26 -4.56 -0.92 0.13
CA VAL A 26 -5.56 -0.11 0.84
C VAL A 26 -5.98 1.02 -0.06
N ARG A 27 -7.28 1.19 -0.23
CA ARG A 27 -7.91 2.30 -0.93
C ARG A 27 -8.75 3.12 0.05
N ARG A 28 -8.48 4.40 0.16
CA ARG A 28 -9.16 5.37 1.04
C ARG A 28 -9.90 6.42 0.23
N ALA A 29 -10.79 7.15 0.89
CA ALA A 29 -11.40 8.34 0.33
C ALA A 29 -10.30 9.36 -0.05
N GLY A 30 -10.16 9.66 -1.34
CA GLY A 30 -9.17 10.61 -1.87
C GLY A 30 -7.98 9.99 -2.62
N ASP A 31 -7.83 8.65 -2.62
CA ASP A 31 -6.75 8.01 -3.39
C ASP A 31 -6.95 8.06 -4.92
N GLY A 32 -8.14 8.48 -5.37
CA GLY A 32 -8.50 8.54 -6.79
C GLY A 32 -8.55 7.16 -7.44
N VAL A 33 -8.39 7.14 -8.76
CA VAL A 33 -8.35 5.90 -9.54
C VAL A 33 -7.10 5.05 -9.26
N GLN A 34 -7.27 3.73 -9.25
CA GLN A 34 -6.21 2.79 -8.85
C GLN A 34 -5.60 2.02 -10.03
N PRO A 35 -4.30 1.68 -9.96
CA PRO A 35 -3.65 0.81 -10.94
C PRO A 35 -4.43 -0.50 -11.20
N GLY A 36 -4.52 -0.88 -12.47
CA GLY A 36 -5.26 -2.05 -12.93
C GLY A 36 -6.78 -1.84 -13.09
N GLU A 37 -7.32 -0.70 -12.62
CA GLU A 37 -8.70 -0.33 -12.95
C GLU A 37 -8.82 0.07 -14.43
N VAL A 38 -9.89 -0.39 -15.07
CA VAL A 38 -10.24 -0.03 -16.44
C VAL A 38 -11.49 0.83 -16.43
N TRP A 39 -11.39 2.00 -17.05
CA TRP A 39 -12.43 3.02 -17.04
C TRP A 39 -12.74 3.50 -18.44
N ALA A 40 -14.00 3.86 -18.67
CA ALA A 40 -14.37 4.73 -19.78
C ALA A 40 -14.06 6.19 -19.39
N ALA A 41 -13.11 6.80 -20.08
CA ALA A 41 -12.67 8.18 -19.88
C ALA A 41 -13.07 9.06 -21.06
N ARG A 42 -13.04 10.38 -20.85
CA ARG A 42 -13.24 11.39 -21.91
C ARG A 42 -11.93 12.09 -22.23
N VAL A 43 -11.61 12.24 -23.50
CA VAL A 43 -10.43 12.99 -23.96
C VAL A 43 -10.57 14.44 -23.54
N ASP A 44 -9.60 14.92 -22.78
CA ASP A 44 -9.53 16.30 -22.29
C ASP A 44 -8.69 17.16 -23.25
N ALA A 45 -7.46 16.72 -23.50
CA ALA A 45 -6.50 17.32 -24.40
C ALA A 45 -5.53 16.25 -24.91
N PRO A 46 -4.68 16.52 -25.93
CA PRO A 46 -3.65 15.57 -26.35
C PRO A 46 -2.81 15.07 -25.16
N GLY A 47 -2.74 13.74 -24.99
CA GLY A 47 -2.03 13.10 -23.87
C GLY A 47 -2.81 13.03 -22.55
N ARG A 48 -4.06 13.52 -22.50
CA ARG A 48 -4.87 13.61 -21.27
C ARG A 48 -6.31 13.13 -21.47
N ALA A 49 -6.81 12.41 -20.48
CA ALA A 49 -8.21 11.99 -20.40
C ALA A 49 -8.71 12.11 -18.96
N SER A 50 -10.03 12.27 -18.79
CA SER A 50 -10.65 12.50 -17.49
C SER A 50 -11.69 11.43 -17.14
N ILE A 51 -11.76 11.10 -15.86
CA ILE A 51 -12.78 10.26 -15.23
C ILE A 51 -13.46 11.12 -14.17
N GLY A 52 -14.68 11.58 -14.44
CA GLY A 52 -15.29 12.65 -13.63
C GLY A 52 -14.38 13.88 -13.61
N ASP A 53 -14.01 14.33 -12.41
CA ASP A 53 -13.13 15.48 -12.20
C ASP A 53 -11.63 15.11 -12.15
N GLU A 54 -11.29 13.81 -12.16
CA GLU A 54 -9.91 13.36 -12.09
C GLU A 54 -9.28 13.31 -13.49
N VAL A 55 -8.19 14.07 -13.70
CA VAL A 55 -7.46 14.09 -14.97
C VAL A 55 -6.22 13.20 -14.92
N LEU A 56 -6.07 12.36 -15.95
CA LEU A 56 -5.01 11.38 -16.10
C LEU A 56 -4.11 11.71 -17.29
N ALA A 57 -2.81 11.42 -17.15
CA ALA A 57 -1.88 11.38 -18.27
C ALA A 57 -1.98 10.01 -18.97
N VAL A 58 -2.21 10.00 -20.29
CA VAL A 58 -2.37 8.77 -21.07
C VAL A 58 -1.16 8.55 -21.99
N ALA A 59 -0.50 7.41 -21.86
CA ALA A 59 0.64 7.04 -22.70
C ALA A 59 0.70 5.51 -22.95
N PRO A 60 0.95 5.05 -24.19
CA PRO A 60 1.06 5.85 -25.41
C PRO A 60 -0.25 6.53 -25.81
N TRP A 61 -0.18 7.65 -26.52
CA TRP A 61 -1.36 8.40 -26.96
C TRP A 61 -1.88 7.88 -28.31
N PRO A 62 -3.14 7.43 -28.42
CA PRO A 62 -3.71 7.01 -29.69
C PRO A 62 -3.83 8.19 -30.68
N ALA A 63 -3.52 7.95 -31.95
CA ALA A 63 -3.73 8.93 -33.01
C ALA A 63 -5.23 9.14 -33.31
N GLY A 64 -5.60 10.32 -33.79
CA GLY A 64 -6.96 10.60 -34.30
C GLY A 64 -8.03 10.87 -33.25
N LEU A 65 -7.68 10.93 -31.97
CA LEU A 65 -8.63 11.29 -30.90
C LEU A 65 -8.89 12.80 -30.86
N THR A 66 -10.17 13.20 -30.86
CA THR A 66 -10.61 14.58 -30.68
C THR A 66 -10.98 14.86 -29.22
N GLN A 67 -10.92 16.13 -28.81
CA GLN A 67 -11.44 16.55 -27.49
C GLN A 67 -12.89 16.09 -27.32
N GLY A 68 -13.22 15.60 -26.12
CA GLY A 68 -14.53 15.04 -25.79
C GLY A 68 -14.78 13.61 -26.27
N ALA A 69 -13.91 13.05 -27.12
CA ALA A 69 -14.03 11.65 -27.56
C ALA A 69 -13.94 10.69 -26.37
N ARG A 70 -14.58 9.53 -26.52
CA ARG A 70 -14.48 8.45 -25.52
C ARG A 70 -13.19 7.67 -25.73
N LEU A 71 -12.56 7.27 -24.64
CA LEU A 71 -11.38 6.43 -24.64
C LEU A 71 -11.47 5.46 -23.45
N VAL A 72 -11.29 4.17 -23.69
CA VAL A 72 -11.14 3.21 -22.61
C VAL A 72 -9.68 3.17 -22.19
N ILE A 73 -9.43 3.35 -20.90
CA ILE A 73 -8.08 3.40 -20.35
C ILE A 73 -7.93 2.40 -19.20
N GLU A 74 -6.76 1.76 -19.13
CA GLU A 74 -6.29 1.02 -17.96
C GLU A 74 -5.35 1.93 -17.17
N VAL A 75 -5.69 2.17 -15.91
CA VAL A 75 -4.86 2.94 -15.00
C VAL A 75 -3.59 2.14 -14.69
N THR A 76 -2.43 2.78 -14.85
CA THR A 76 -1.11 2.18 -14.63
C THR A 76 -0.44 2.71 -13.36
N ARG A 77 -0.88 3.87 -12.86
CA ARG A 77 -0.36 4.54 -11.67
C ARG A 77 -1.39 5.51 -11.12
N ALA A 78 -1.67 5.47 -9.82
CA ALA A 78 -2.50 6.46 -9.14
C ALA A 78 -1.85 7.86 -9.13
N ALA A 79 -2.62 8.88 -8.76
CA ALA A 79 -2.04 10.19 -8.50
C ALA A 79 -0.99 10.09 -7.35
N ILE A 80 0.12 10.82 -7.48
CA ILE A 80 1.18 10.83 -6.47
C ILE A 80 1.36 12.26 -5.94
N PRO A 81 1.20 12.50 -4.63
CA PRO A 81 1.54 13.79 -4.05
C PRO A 81 3.06 14.01 -4.11
N GLU A 82 3.48 15.13 -4.69
CA GLU A 82 4.86 15.61 -4.68
C GLU A 82 4.91 16.97 -3.93
N ARG A 83 6.10 17.41 -3.53
CA ARG A 83 6.24 18.70 -2.81
C ARG A 83 5.72 19.85 -3.70
N GLY A 84 4.61 20.45 -3.29
CA GLY A 84 4.00 21.60 -3.96
C GLY A 84 3.15 21.29 -5.20
N ARG A 85 2.97 20.01 -5.58
CA ARG A 85 2.09 19.63 -6.70
C ARG A 85 1.57 18.20 -6.57
N LEU A 86 0.41 17.92 -7.16
CA LEU A 86 -0.06 16.55 -7.37
C LEU A 86 0.38 16.08 -8.76
N LYS A 87 1.16 15.00 -8.83
CA LYS A 87 1.47 14.35 -10.10
C LYS A 87 0.25 13.52 -10.51
N PRO A 88 -0.42 13.81 -11.65
CA PRO A 88 -1.67 13.16 -12.02
C PRO A 88 -1.50 11.66 -12.16
N ALA A 89 -2.60 10.91 -12.04
CA ALA A 89 -2.63 9.49 -12.36
C ALA A 89 -2.19 9.25 -13.81
N ARG A 90 -1.64 8.06 -14.09
CA ARG A 90 -1.20 7.67 -15.43
C ARG A 90 -2.00 6.46 -15.90
N ALA A 91 -2.38 6.46 -17.17
CA ALA A 91 -3.08 5.35 -17.80
C ALA A 91 -2.51 5.03 -19.18
N ARG A 92 -2.92 3.89 -19.72
CA ARG A 92 -2.67 3.47 -21.11
C ARG A 92 -4.00 3.12 -21.77
N PRO A 93 -4.12 3.22 -23.10
CA PRO A 93 -5.29 2.72 -23.81
C PRO A 93 -5.51 1.24 -23.50
N ALA A 94 -6.75 0.87 -23.20
CA ALA A 94 -7.20 -0.52 -23.07
C ALA A 94 -7.86 -0.97 -24.39
N PRO A 95 -7.97 -2.29 -24.65
CA PRO A 95 -8.75 -2.79 -25.78
C PRO A 95 -10.18 -2.26 -25.77
N ASP A 96 -10.79 -2.06 -26.95
CA ASP A 96 -12.13 -1.49 -27.09
C ASP A 96 -13.18 -2.29 -26.31
N MET A 97 -13.73 -1.66 -25.27
CA MET A 97 -14.79 -2.20 -24.41
C MET A 97 -15.93 -1.17 -24.35
N PRO A 98 -17.17 -1.53 -24.68
CA PRO A 98 -18.29 -0.58 -24.61
C PRO A 98 -18.70 -0.30 -23.15
N GLY A 99 -18.93 0.97 -22.80
CA GLY A 99 -19.55 1.36 -21.53
C GLY A 99 -19.20 2.78 -21.05
N GLU A 100 -19.90 3.26 -20.01
CA GLU A 100 -19.54 4.43 -19.22
C GLU A 100 -19.21 3.99 -17.79
N GLY A 101 -18.25 4.65 -17.13
CA GLY A 101 -17.84 4.34 -15.76
C GLY A 101 -16.71 3.30 -15.63
N LEU A 102 -16.57 2.75 -14.42
CA LEU A 102 -15.61 1.67 -14.12
C LEU A 102 -16.05 0.40 -14.85
N LEU A 103 -15.28 -0.02 -15.85
CA LEU A 103 -15.55 -1.22 -16.64
C LEU A 103 -14.99 -2.48 -15.98
N ARG A 104 -13.85 -2.35 -15.28
CA ARG A 104 -13.23 -3.44 -14.53
C ARG A 104 -12.44 -2.89 -13.35
N ALA A 105 -12.76 -3.34 -12.15
CA ALA A 105 -11.84 -3.17 -11.02
C ALA A 105 -10.70 -4.20 -11.15
N ALA A 106 -9.51 -3.84 -10.65
CA ALA A 106 -8.46 -4.80 -10.31
C ALA A 106 -9.03 -5.89 -9.34
N PRO A 107 -8.27 -6.92 -8.88
CA PRO A 107 -8.75 -8.19 -8.30
C PRO A 107 -9.94 -8.21 -7.30
N ALA A 108 -10.36 -7.07 -6.77
CA ALA A 108 -11.60 -6.80 -6.05
C ALA A 108 -12.87 -7.48 -6.58
N ILE A 109 -13.05 -7.68 -7.90
CA ILE A 109 -14.26 -8.37 -8.43
C ILE A 109 -14.26 -9.88 -8.12
N LEU A 110 -13.08 -10.50 -8.02
CA LEU A 110 -12.91 -11.92 -7.70
C LEU A 110 -12.63 -12.16 -6.21
N ALA A 111 -12.70 -11.09 -5.42
CA ALA A 111 -12.30 -11.12 -4.03
C ALA A 111 -13.43 -11.64 -3.15
N ARG A 112 -13.09 -12.48 -2.18
CA ARG A 112 -14.04 -12.93 -1.16
C ARG A 112 -14.16 -11.86 -0.09
N ASP A 113 -15.40 -11.48 0.25
CA ASP A 113 -15.65 -10.41 1.24
C ASP A 113 -15.40 -10.85 2.69
N GLN A 114 -15.47 -12.15 2.97
CA GLN A 114 -15.19 -12.69 4.31
C GLN A 114 -13.72 -13.07 4.42
N TRP A 115 -12.99 -12.35 5.27
CA TRP A 115 -11.62 -12.68 5.63
C TRP A 115 -11.62 -13.76 6.71
N PRO A 116 -10.90 -14.88 6.51
CA PRO A 116 -10.68 -15.85 7.58
C PRO A 116 -9.70 -15.29 8.62
N ASP A 117 -9.78 -15.77 9.86
CA ASP A 117 -9.00 -15.25 11.00
C ASP A 117 -7.49 -15.24 10.74
N TRP A 118 -6.95 -16.31 10.16
CA TRP A 118 -5.52 -16.41 9.82
C TRP A 118 -5.05 -15.33 8.83
N LEU A 119 -5.95 -14.80 7.99
CA LEU A 119 -5.62 -13.71 7.06
C LEU A 119 -5.67 -12.36 7.78
N ALA A 120 -6.62 -12.18 8.70
CA ALA A 120 -6.69 -11.00 9.53
C ALA A 120 -5.43 -10.87 10.41
N GLU A 121 -5.00 -11.97 11.04
CA GLU A 121 -3.76 -12.04 11.81
C GLU A 121 -2.53 -11.68 10.97
N GLN A 122 -2.35 -12.31 9.80
CA GLN A 122 -1.23 -11.98 8.90
C GLN A 122 -1.25 -10.52 8.41
N TRP A 123 -2.44 -9.96 8.19
CA TRP A 123 -2.59 -8.56 7.81
C TRP A 123 -2.16 -7.62 8.95
N ASP A 124 -2.64 -7.87 10.16
CA ASP A 124 -2.37 -7.05 11.34
C ASP A 124 -0.88 -7.14 11.74
N ASP A 125 -0.29 -8.33 11.66
CA ASP A 125 1.15 -8.55 11.86
C ASP A 125 1.99 -7.79 10.82
N ALA A 126 1.64 -7.91 9.53
CA ALA A 126 2.34 -7.20 8.46
C ALA A 126 2.21 -5.68 8.60
N TRP A 127 1.02 -5.18 8.97
CA TRP A 127 0.83 -3.76 9.23
C TRP A 127 1.67 -3.27 10.42
N THR A 128 1.70 -4.07 11.50
CA THR A 128 2.50 -3.77 12.69
C THR A 128 3.99 -3.75 12.35
N ALA A 129 4.49 -4.73 11.58
CA ALA A 129 5.87 -4.76 11.10
C ALA A 129 6.22 -3.53 10.23
N ALA A 130 5.28 -3.11 9.37
CA ALA A 130 5.42 -1.89 8.57
C ALA A 130 5.48 -0.62 9.43
N GLU A 131 4.61 -0.50 10.43
CA GLU A 131 4.59 0.63 11.36
C GLU A 131 5.86 0.72 12.22
N LEU A 132 6.39 -0.43 12.65
CA LEU A 132 7.65 -0.51 13.39
C LEU A 132 8.88 -0.33 12.51
N GLY A 133 8.75 -0.51 11.19
CA GLY A 133 9.87 -0.57 10.26
C GLY A 133 10.79 -1.76 10.53
N ARG A 134 10.26 -2.88 11.03
CA ARG A 134 11.04 -4.07 11.38
C ARG A 134 10.38 -5.30 10.78
N LEU A 135 11.04 -5.94 9.82
CA LEU A 135 10.56 -7.17 9.19
C LEU A 135 11.50 -8.33 9.49
N ALA A 136 11.08 -9.22 10.38
CA ALA A 136 11.83 -10.42 10.70
C ALA A 136 11.85 -11.41 9.52
N PHE A 137 12.98 -12.10 9.35
CA PHE A 137 13.13 -13.24 8.48
C PHE A 137 14.00 -14.30 9.17
N PRO A 138 14.03 -15.56 8.69
CA PRO A 138 14.86 -16.59 9.32
C PRO A 138 16.33 -16.18 9.41
N GLY A 139 16.83 -15.96 10.63
CA GLY A 139 18.22 -15.58 10.90
C GLY A 139 18.52 -14.07 10.92
N GLY A 140 17.54 -13.19 10.77
CA GLY A 140 17.77 -11.75 10.82
C GLY A 140 16.52 -10.88 10.77
N VAL A 141 16.72 -9.58 10.61
CA VAL A 141 15.66 -8.57 10.50
C VAL A 141 16.06 -7.52 9.46
N LEU A 142 15.09 -7.10 8.65
CA LEU A 142 15.22 -5.91 7.82
C LEU A 142 14.72 -4.71 8.63
N LEU A 143 15.53 -3.66 8.70
CA LEU A 143 15.14 -2.37 9.28
C LEU A 143 14.79 -1.40 8.15
N LEU A 144 13.53 -1.01 8.07
CA LEU A 144 12.97 -0.19 6.99
C LEU A 144 12.76 1.23 7.49
N THR A 145 13.43 2.20 6.87
CA THR A 145 13.29 3.63 7.19
C THR A 145 12.92 4.42 5.93
N PRO A 146 11.67 4.88 5.82
CA PRO A 146 11.25 5.78 4.75
C PRO A 146 11.95 7.13 4.85
N THR A 147 12.61 7.56 3.78
CA THR A 147 13.18 8.90 3.65
C THR A 147 12.48 9.67 2.53
N PRO A 148 12.64 11.01 2.44
CA PRO A 148 12.09 11.78 1.32
C PRO A 148 12.57 11.32 -0.06
N ALA A 149 13.72 10.67 -0.17
CA ALA A 149 14.33 10.29 -1.45
C ALA A 149 14.18 8.79 -1.79
N HIS A 150 14.27 7.92 -0.80
CA HIS A 150 14.24 6.46 -0.97
C HIS A 150 13.81 5.75 0.32
N LEU A 151 13.42 4.48 0.20
CA LEU A 151 13.36 3.57 1.34
C LEU A 151 14.77 3.08 1.66
N ALA A 152 15.31 3.44 2.83
CA ALA A 152 16.55 2.87 3.33
C ALA A 152 16.25 1.56 4.04
N VAL A 153 17.03 0.53 3.73
CA VAL A 153 16.90 -0.81 4.30
C VAL A 153 18.25 -1.24 4.84
N ASP A 154 18.31 -1.54 6.13
CA ASP A 154 19.47 -2.13 6.80
C ASP A 154 19.19 -3.60 7.13
N VAL A 155 20.25 -4.40 7.22
CA VAL A 155 20.19 -5.84 7.47
C VAL A 155 20.95 -6.18 8.75
N ASP A 156 20.21 -6.67 9.74
CA ASP A 156 20.77 -7.09 11.02
C ASP A 156 20.52 -8.59 11.27
N GLY A 157 21.45 -9.26 11.95
CA GLY A 157 21.38 -10.69 12.25
C GLY A 157 22.74 -11.34 12.50
N ASP A 158 22.70 -12.55 13.07
CA ASP A 158 23.91 -13.24 13.57
C ASP A 158 24.45 -14.32 12.61
N ALA A 159 23.82 -14.51 11.46
CA ALA A 159 24.24 -15.50 10.46
C ALA A 159 25.53 -15.04 9.73
N PRO A 160 26.35 -15.97 9.18
CA PRO A 160 27.49 -15.61 8.36
C PRO A 160 27.11 -14.64 7.23
N PRO A 161 27.95 -13.64 6.86
CA PRO A 161 27.55 -12.51 6.01
C PRO A 161 26.86 -12.89 4.70
N LEU A 162 27.37 -13.89 3.98
CA LEU A 162 26.76 -14.35 2.74
C LEU A 162 25.39 -15.00 2.97
N VAL A 163 25.24 -15.80 4.02
CA VAL A 163 23.98 -16.46 4.38
C VAL A 163 22.94 -15.43 4.77
N LEU A 164 23.34 -14.45 5.60
CA LEU A 164 22.48 -13.34 6.02
C LEU A 164 22.03 -12.52 4.81
N ALA A 165 22.96 -12.10 3.96
CA ALA A 165 22.66 -11.33 2.74
C ALA A 165 21.69 -12.07 1.81
N MET A 166 21.88 -13.39 1.64
CA MET A 166 21.00 -14.23 0.82
C MET A 166 19.57 -14.31 1.34
N ALA A 167 19.40 -14.47 2.65
CA ALA A 167 18.10 -14.47 3.28
C ALA A 167 17.44 -13.08 3.21
N ALA A 168 18.23 -12.03 3.47
CA ALA A 168 17.78 -10.64 3.46
C ALA A 168 17.24 -10.20 2.09
N VAL A 169 17.94 -10.48 0.99
CA VAL A 169 17.47 -10.06 -0.35
C VAL A 169 16.18 -10.77 -0.78
N ARG A 170 16.00 -12.04 -0.39
CA ARG A 170 14.75 -12.78 -0.64
C ARG A 170 13.61 -12.24 0.21
N ALA A 171 13.87 -11.95 1.48
CA ALA A 171 12.92 -11.31 2.37
C ALA A 171 12.52 -9.92 1.87
N LEU A 172 13.49 -9.13 1.38
CA LEU A 172 13.24 -7.82 0.80
C LEU A 172 12.37 -7.91 -0.45
N ALA A 173 12.69 -8.80 -1.39
CA ALA A 173 11.86 -8.98 -2.60
C ALA A 173 10.40 -9.32 -2.26
N ALA A 174 10.19 -10.21 -1.27
CA ALA A 174 8.85 -10.51 -0.78
C ALA A 174 8.17 -9.30 -0.11
N ALA A 175 8.91 -8.53 0.69
CA ALA A 175 8.41 -7.34 1.38
C ALA A 175 8.01 -6.22 0.41
N LEU A 176 8.82 -5.97 -0.62
CA LEU A 176 8.56 -4.95 -1.63
C LEU A 176 7.24 -5.23 -2.35
N ARG A 177 6.97 -6.49 -2.68
CA ARG A 177 5.66 -6.91 -3.21
C ARG A 177 4.55 -6.79 -2.18
N LEU A 178 4.76 -7.34 -0.98
CA LEU A 178 3.77 -7.38 0.10
C LEU A 178 3.20 -5.98 0.39
N TYR A 179 4.09 -5.00 0.53
CA TYR A 179 3.72 -3.63 0.90
C TYR A 179 3.50 -2.70 -0.29
N GLY A 180 3.62 -3.19 -1.53
CA GLY A 180 3.48 -2.36 -2.74
C GLY A 180 4.49 -1.22 -2.81
N VAL A 181 5.74 -1.47 -2.40
CA VAL A 181 6.81 -0.46 -2.41
C VAL A 181 7.21 -0.13 -3.85
N GLY A 182 7.28 1.17 -4.15
CA GLY A 182 7.73 1.69 -5.43
C GLY A 182 8.72 2.84 -5.28
N GLY A 183 9.41 3.20 -6.37
CA GLY A 183 10.46 4.22 -6.35
C GLY A 183 11.83 3.65 -6.00
N SER A 184 12.69 4.47 -5.38
CA SER A 184 14.05 4.09 -5.03
C SER A 184 14.09 3.38 -3.67
N VAL A 185 14.82 2.28 -3.61
CA VAL A 185 15.13 1.52 -2.39
C VAL A 185 16.65 1.35 -2.33
N VAL A 186 17.25 1.61 -1.18
CA VAL A 186 18.69 1.41 -0.96
C VAL A 186 18.85 0.40 0.16
N LEU A 187 19.48 -0.73 -0.16
CA LEU A 187 19.77 -1.80 0.77
C LEU A 187 21.24 -1.74 1.18
N ASP A 188 21.50 -1.74 2.49
CA ASP A 188 22.80 -1.91 3.10
C ASP A 188 22.98 -3.37 3.54
N LEU A 189 23.86 -4.09 2.87
CA LEU A 189 24.16 -5.50 3.14
C LEU A 189 25.42 -5.62 4.00
N PRO A 190 25.55 -6.70 4.79
CA PRO A 190 26.80 -6.99 5.47
C PRO A 190 27.96 -7.09 4.48
N SER A 191 29.17 -6.79 4.94
CA SER A 191 30.36 -6.85 4.10
C SER A 191 30.58 -8.24 3.49
N LEU A 192 30.52 -8.32 2.17
CA LEU A 192 30.70 -9.57 1.41
C LEU A 192 32.17 -9.73 0.97
N PRO A 193 32.74 -10.95 1.09
CA PRO A 193 34.19 -11.16 1.00
C PRO A 193 34.78 -10.90 -0.39
N ASP A 194 34.02 -11.18 -1.45
CA ASP A 194 34.51 -11.09 -2.82
C ASP A 194 33.40 -10.71 -3.83
N LYS A 195 33.81 -10.54 -5.09
CA LYS A 195 32.89 -10.19 -6.19
C LYS A 195 31.91 -11.32 -6.53
N ALA A 196 32.30 -12.58 -6.35
CA ALA A 196 31.43 -13.72 -6.64
C ALA A 196 30.26 -13.77 -5.66
N ALA A 197 30.53 -13.57 -4.38
CA ALA A 197 29.53 -13.43 -3.32
C ALA A 197 28.54 -12.29 -3.62
N ARG A 198 29.05 -11.10 -4.00
CA ARG A 198 28.21 -9.96 -4.39
C ARG A 198 27.32 -10.25 -5.61
N THR A 199 27.86 -10.98 -6.59
CA THR A 199 27.11 -11.35 -7.80
C THR A 199 25.99 -12.33 -7.46
N ALA A 200 26.29 -13.39 -6.69
CA ALA A 200 25.32 -14.38 -6.25
C ALA A 200 24.17 -13.76 -5.43
N VAL A 201 24.47 -12.77 -4.58
CA VAL A 201 23.44 -12.05 -3.82
C VAL A 201 22.51 -11.25 -4.74
N GLY A 202 23.07 -10.53 -5.71
CA GLY A 202 22.28 -9.83 -6.72
C GLY A 202 21.40 -10.77 -7.55
N GLU A 203 21.93 -11.91 -7.99
CA GLU A 203 21.19 -12.91 -8.77
C GLU A 203 20.04 -13.53 -7.97
N ALA A 204 20.21 -13.79 -6.67
CA ALA A 204 19.10 -14.29 -5.85
C ALA A 204 18.03 -13.23 -5.60
N PHE A 205 18.39 -11.94 -5.53
CA PHE A 205 17.39 -10.87 -5.53
C PHE A 205 16.58 -10.91 -6.82
N ASP A 206 17.24 -10.99 -7.98
CA ASP A 206 16.55 -11.03 -9.28
C ASP A 206 15.68 -12.28 -9.44
N ALA A 207 16.11 -13.42 -8.93
CA ALA A 207 15.32 -14.65 -8.95
C ALA A 207 14.08 -14.57 -8.04
N ALA A 208 14.14 -13.79 -6.96
CA ALA A 208 13.03 -13.61 -6.02
C ALA A 208 12.07 -12.48 -6.43
N MET A 209 12.54 -11.49 -7.20
CA MET A 209 11.77 -10.31 -7.56
C MET A 209 11.09 -10.46 -8.91
N ALA A 210 9.80 -10.14 -8.97
CA ALA A 210 9.06 -10.10 -10.23
C ALA A 210 9.38 -8.80 -10.99
N PRO A 211 9.63 -8.85 -12.32
CA PRO A 211 9.82 -7.66 -13.12
C PRO A 211 8.52 -6.84 -13.24
N PRO A 212 8.60 -5.53 -13.53
CA PRO A 212 9.83 -4.80 -13.84
C PRO A 212 10.49 -4.20 -12.59
N HIS A 213 11.81 -4.33 -12.52
CA HIS A 213 12.69 -3.62 -11.59
C HIS A 213 14.05 -3.41 -12.25
N GLU A 214 14.78 -2.40 -11.78
CA GLU A 214 16.19 -2.22 -12.07
C GLU A 214 16.97 -2.24 -10.77
N ARG A 215 18.22 -2.72 -10.81
CA ARG A 215 19.12 -2.62 -9.65
C ARG A 215 20.56 -2.36 -10.06
N THR A 216 21.31 -1.77 -9.16
CA THR A 216 22.76 -1.70 -9.30
C THR A 216 23.42 -3.04 -8.95
N ALA A 217 24.69 -3.19 -9.31
CA ALA A 217 25.54 -4.17 -8.65
C ALA A 217 25.75 -3.75 -7.17
N ILE A 218 26.08 -4.71 -6.32
CA ILE A 218 26.50 -4.44 -4.94
C ILE A 218 27.90 -3.84 -4.98
N ASN A 219 28.06 -2.65 -4.42
CA ASN A 219 29.34 -1.95 -4.42
C ASN A 219 30.31 -2.49 -3.34
N GLY A 220 31.51 -1.90 -3.25
CA GLY A 220 32.52 -2.31 -2.26
C GLY A 220 32.15 -2.03 -0.79
N TYR A 221 31.09 -1.26 -0.56
CA TYR A 221 30.57 -0.91 0.77
C TYR A 221 29.31 -1.71 1.13
N GLY A 222 28.87 -2.67 0.30
CA GLY A 222 27.68 -3.47 0.58
C GLY A 222 26.36 -2.87 0.10
N LEU A 223 26.37 -1.68 -0.52
CA LEU A 223 25.13 -1.03 -0.95
C LEU A 223 24.62 -1.55 -2.30
N MET A 224 23.31 -1.74 -2.38
CA MET A 224 22.56 -2.04 -3.60
C MET A 224 21.36 -1.10 -3.71
N GLN A 225 21.22 -0.41 -4.83
CA GLN A 225 20.03 0.38 -5.13
C GLN A 225 19.10 -0.42 -6.02
N VAL A 226 17.81 -0.38 -5.71
CA VAL A 226 16.72 -0.97 -6.51
C VAL A 226 15.74 0.14 -6.90
N ILE A 227 15.33 0.15 -8.15
CA ILE A 227 14.33 1.09 -8.70
C ILE A 227 13.11 0.29 -9.13
N LEU A 228 11.95 0.68 -8.58
CA LEU A 228 10.67 0.01 -8.79
C LEU A 228 9.65 0.98 -9.40
N PRO A 229 8.76 0.50 -10.28
CA PRO A 229 7.61 1.29 -10.71
C PRO A 229 6.79 1.72 -9.50
N ARG A 230 6.57 3.03 -9.39
CA ARG A 230 5.73 3.59 -8.33
C ARG A 230 4.28 3.62 -8.79
N GLN A 231 3.46 2.74 -8.24
CA GLN A 231 2.05 2.60 -8.60
C GLN A 231 1.11 3.47 -7.75
N GLY A 232 1.53 3.82 -6.54
CA GLY A 232 0.78 4.62 -5.57
C GLY A 232 1.55 4.73 -4.26
N PRO A 233 0.92 5.20 -3.17
CA PRO A 233 1.49 5.12 -1.83
C PRO A 233 1.54 3.66 -1.35
N SER A 234 2.72 3.24 -0.90
CA SER A 234 2.94 1.92 -0.31
C SER A 234 2.33 1.80 1.10
N ILE A 235 2.13 0.58 1.59
CA ILE A 235 1.70 0.34 2.98
C ILE A 235 2.68 0.95 3.98
N ILE A 236 3.99 0.88 3.71
CA ILE A 236 5.03 1.47 4.54
C ILE A 236 4.85 2.99 4.64
N GLU A 237 4.62 3.68 3.52
CA GLU A 237 4.37 5.12 3.50
C GLU A 237 3.07 5.47 4.24
N ARG A 238 2.02 4.64 4.13
CA ARG A 238 0.77 4.84 4.87
C ARG A 238 0.97 4.68 6.38
N ALA A 239 1.70 3.65 6.80
CA ALA A 239 1.97 3.37 8.21
C ALA A 239 2.81 4.48 8.87
N TRP A 240 3.74 5.09 8.13
CA TRP A 240 4.63 6.13 8.65
C TRP A 240 4.08 7.54 8.50
N TYR A 241 3.70 7.92 7.27
CA TYR A 241 3.31 9.30 6.94
C TYR A 241 1.81 9.56 7.08
N GLN A 242 0.98 8.52 7.07
CA GLN A 242 -0.47 8.61 7.28
C GLN A 242 -0.90 7.86 8.54
N ARG A 243 -0.06 7.88 9.58
CA ARG A 243 -0.26 7.09 10.81
C ARG A 243 -1.58 7.43 11.52
N ALA A 244 -1.91 8.71 11.64
CA ALA A 244 -3.11 9.18 12.32
C ALA A 244 -4.40 8.66 11.64
N GLU A 245 -4.48 8.83 10.32
CA GLU A 245 -5.56 8.28 9.50
C GLU A 245 -5.61 6.75 9.61
N SER A 246 -4.47 6.08 9.43
CA SER A 246 -4.42 4.62 9.43
C SER A 246 -4.91 4.00 10.73
N ARG A 247 -4.51 4.57 11.88
CA ARG A 247 -4.94 4.10 13.21
C ARG A 247 -6.42 4.37 13.44
N ALA A 248 -6.92 5.55 13.07
CA ALA A 248 -8.33 5.86 13.19
C ALA A 248 -9.21 4.91 12.37
N LEU A 249 -8.84 4.64 11.11
CA LEU A 249 -9.57 3.70 10.24
C LEU A 249 -9.50 2.26 10.75
N ALA A 250 -8.34 1.82 11.26
CA ALA A 250 -8.21 0.50 11.89
C ALA A 250 -9.11 0.37 13.12
N LEU A 251 -9.19 1.40 13.97
CA LEU A 251 -10.06 1.38 15.14
C LEU A 251 -11.55 1.39 14.76
N LEU A 252 -11.96 2.17 13.76
CA LEU A 252 -13.34 2.16 13.27
C LEU A 252 -13.76 0.77 12.79
N GLU A 253 -12.87 0.05 12.10
CA GLU A 253 -13.14 -1.30 11.64
C GLU A 253 -13.22 -2.31 12.80
N ALA A 254 -12.31 -2.22 13.77
CA ALA A 254 -12.37 -3.04 14.98
C ALA A 254 -13.68 -2.78 15.76
N ALA A 255 -14.06 -1.51 15.88
CA ALA A 255 -15.29 -1.06 16.53
C ALA A 255 -16.54 -1.56 15.80
N ALA A 256 -16.55 -1.59 14.46
CA ALA A 256 -17.67 -2.12 13.68
C ALA A 256 -17.93 -3.62 13.94
N ARG A 257 -16.93 -4.35 14.45
CA ARG A 257 -17.03 -5.77 14.84
C ARG A 257 -17.30 -5.97 16.34
N ASP A 258 -17.29 -4.90 17.14
CA ASP A 258 -17.56 -4.97 18.57
C ASP A 258 -19.05 -5.28 18.82
N SER A 259 -19.30 -6.45 19.43
CA SER A 259 -20.66 -6.92 19.75
C SER A 259 -21.18 -6.41 21.10
N GLY A 260 -20.56 -5.36 21.65
CA GLY A 260 -21.00 -4.74 22.91
C GLY A 260 -22.34 -4.02 22.78
N HIS A 261 -22.90 -3.65 23.93
CA HIS A 261 -24.15 -2.88 24.03
C HIS A 261 -23.85 -1.46 24.51
N GLY A 262 -24.78 -0.53 24.28
CA GLY A 262 -24.66 0.85 24.76
C GLY A 262 -23.71 1.72 23.91
N PRO A 263 -23.48 2.98 24.31
CA PRO A 263 -22.63 3.90 23.57
C PRO A 263 -21.18 3.42 23.46
N MET A 264 -20.52 3.80 22.38
CA MET A 264 -19.12 3.51 22.09
C MET A 264 -18.28 4.75 22.28
N ARG A 265 -17.18 4.64 23.04
CA ARG A 265 -16.14 5.66 23.08
C ARG A 265 -14.89 5.14 22.39
N LEU A 266 -14.54 5.74 21.25
CA LEU A 266 -13.31 5.48 20.54
C LEU A 266 -12.19 6.30 21.20
N VAL A 267 -11.26 5.62 21.86
CA VAL A 267 -10.10 6.24 22.49
C VAL A 267 -8.89 6.12 21.58
N LEU A 268 -8.35 7.26 21.16
CA LEU A 268 -7.27 7.37 20.17
C LEU A 268 -6.15 8.29 20.69
N GLU A 269 -4.95 8.12 20.13
CA GLU A 269 -3.88 9.12 20.28
C GLU A 269 -4.34 10.49 19.76
N PRO A 270 -3.87 11.63 20.33
CA PRO A 270 -4.38 12.96 20.01
C PRO A 270 -4.42 13.31 18.52
N ASP A 271 -3.40 12.92 17.74
CA ASP A 271 -3.37 13.22 16.30
C ASP A 271 -4.37 12.37 15.50
N SER A 272 -4.63 11.13 15.93
CA SER A 272 -5.61 10.24 15.30
C SER A 272 -7.03 10.67 15.64
N ALA A 273 -7.26 11.08 16.90
CA ALA A 273 -8.53 11.66 17.33
C ALA A 273 -8.84 12.94 16.55
N ARG A 274 -7.88 13.88 16.45
CA ARG A 274 -8.03 15.12 15.70
C ARG A 274 -8.32 14.89 14.22
N TRP A 275 -7.64 13.92 13.60
CA TRP A 275 -7.92 13.54 12.21
C TRP A 275 -9.36 13.01 12.07
N LEU A 276 -9.80 12.12 12.97
CA LEU A 276 -11.13 11.52 12.91
C LEU A 276 -12.25 12.53 13.19
N GLU A 277 -12.04 13.49 14.11
CA GLU A 277 -12.95 14.60 14.37
C GLU A 277 -13.14 15.50 13.15
N GLY A 278 -12.09 15.66 12.32
CA GLY A 278 -12.16 16.32 11.02
C GLY A 278 -12.95 15.55 9.95
N GLN A 279 -13.37 14.31 10.24
CA GLN A 279 -14.10 13.42 9.33
C GLN A 279 -15.43 12.95 9.94
N PRO A 280 -16.38 13.86 10.23
CA PRO A 280 -17.61 13.53 10.99
C PRO A 280 -18.50 12.46 10.33
N ALA A 281 -18.37 12.26 9.01
CA ALA A 281 -19.06 11.21 8.28
C ALA A 281 -18.63 9.80 8.72
N LEU A 282 -17.37 9.60 9.17
CA LEU A 282 -16.86 8.28 9.54
C LEU A 282 -17.42 7.77 10.88
N PRO A 283 -17.40 8.53 11.99
CA PRO A 283 -18.10 8.12 13.21
C PRO A 283 -19.61 7.96 13.01
N ALA A 284 -20.23 8.79 12.16
CA ALA A 284 -21.64 8.67 11.82
C ALA A 284 -21.94 7.35 11.08
N ALA A 285 -21.08 6.94 10.14
CA ALA A 285 -21.21 5.66 9.45
C ALA A 285 -21.04 4.47 10.40
N LEU A 286 -20.13 4.56 11.38
CA LEU A 286 -19.99 3.55 12.43
C LEU A 286 -21.27 3.46 13.26
N SER A 287 -21.79 4.59 13.73
CA SER A 287 -23.04 4.67 14.50
C SER A 287 -24.21 4.06 13.73
N ALA A 288 -24.33 4.34 12.43
CA ALA A 288 -25.37 3.76 11.57
C ALA A 288 -25.21 2.24 11.39
N THR A 289 -23.97 1.76 11.30
CA THR A 289 -23.66 0.33 11.12
C THR A 289 -23.93 -0.48 12.39
N THR A 290 -23.58 0.04 13.57
CA THR A 290 -23.70 -0.67 14.84
C THR A 290 -24.99 -0.37 15.59
N GLY A 291 -25.71 0.69 15.22
CA GLY A 291 -26.86 1.21 15.96
C GLY A 291 -26.50 1.85 17.31
N ARG A 292 -25.21 2.12 17.56
CA ARG A 292 -24.69 2.60 18.85
C ARG A 292 -24.18 4.03 18.71
N PRO A 293 -24.54 4.96 19.61
CA PRO A 293 -23.94 6.29 19.62
C PRO A 293 -22.41 6.21 19.76
N VAL A 294 -21.68 6.96 18.93
CA VAL A 294 -20.21 6.98 18.90
C VAL A 294 -19.68 8.32 19.38
N ALA A 295 -18.76 8.29 20.32
CA ALA A 295 -17.97 9.45 20.76
C ALA A 295 -16.48 9.19 20.51
N VAL A 296 -15.72 10.24 20.17
CA VAL A 296 -14.26 10.18 20.03
C VAL A 296 -13.62 10.83 21.24
N THR A 297 -12.51 10.28 21.74
CA THR A 297 -11.77 10.82 22.87
C THR A 297 -10.27 10.70 22.62
N ALA A 298 -9.55 11.81 22.76
CA ALA A 298 -8.10 11.84 22.71
C ALA A 298 -7.49 11.44 24.05
N ARG A 299 -6.54 10.48 24.05
CA ARG A 299 -5.73 10.11 25.21
C ARG A 299 -4.32 9.73 24.77
N ALA A 300 -3.31 10.30 25.40
CA ALA A 300 -1.92 9.98 25.11
C ALA A 300 -1.53 8.60 25.67
N GLY A 301 -0.65 7.89 24.97
CA GLY A 301 -0.09 6.61 25.41
C GLY A 301 -0.99 5.39 25.18
N VAL A 302 -2.02 5.52 24.34
CA VAL A 302 -2.96 4.43 23.98
C VAL A 302 -2.55 3.67 22.72
N GLY A 303 -1.47 4.09 22.05
CA GLY A 303 -0.91 3.36 20.91
C GLY A 303 -1.87 3.32 19.72
N GLY A 304 -2.36 2.13 19.38
CA GLY A 304 -3.34 1.91 18.30
C GLY A 304 -4.76 2.39 18.61
N GLY A 305 -5.04 2.69 19.89
CA GLY A 305 -6.38 3.04 20.36
C GLY A 305 -7.25 1.81 20.67
N HIS A 306 -8.39 2.06 21.33
CA HIS A 306 -9.32 1.01 21.75
C HIS A 306 -10.75 1.56 21.88
N VAL A 307 -11.71 0.64 21.97
CA VAL A 307 -13.11 0.96 22.26
C VAL A 307 -13.34 0.82 23.75
N GLU A 308 -13.88 1.86 24.39
CA GLU A 308 -14.41 1.80 25.75
C GLU A 308 -15.93 1.70 25.69
N ALA A 309 -16.50 0.72 26.42
CA ALA A 309 -17.92 0.72 26.72
C ALA A 309 -18.21 1.85 27.71
N VAL A 310 -19.24 2.65 27.42
CA VAL A 310 -19.70 3.75 28.27
C VAL A 310 -20.91 3.32 29.07
#